data_AF-A0A344J564-F1
#
_entry.id   AF-A0A344J564-F1
#
_cell.length_a   1.000
_cell.length_b   1.000
_cell.length_c   1.000
_cell.angle_alpha   90.00
_cell.angle_beta   90.00
_cell.angle_gamma   90.00
#
_symmetry.space_group_name_H-M   'P 1'
#
loop_
_entity.id
_entity.type
_entity.pdbx_description
1 polymer ?
#
loop_
_entity_poly.entity_id
_entity_poly.type
_entity_poly.pdbx_seq_one_letter_code
_entity_poly.pdbx_strand_id
1 'polypeptide(L)'
;MSLIGSRERTERWLRERWPAIRARGLTHFLLVKGLLLWGGIMFVVMGALSAGRLGLDHPRLPLMLAITALLSAVGGLLWAATTWWINERIFRSLNIGNHA
;
A
#
# COMPACT_ATOMS: atom_id res chain seq x y z
N MET A 1 12.01 -25.05 -8.94
CA MET A 1 12.32 -23.59 -8.87
C MET A 1 12.19 -23.17 -7.40
N SER A 2 13.29 -22.81 -6.73
CA SER A 2 13.41 -22.83 -5.25
C SER A 2 12.65 -21.70 -4.54
N LEU A 3 11.55 -22.03 -3.85
CA LEU A 3 10.86 -21.12 -2.92
C LEU A 3 11.73 -20.71 -1.70
N ILE A 4 12.77 -21.50 -1.41
CA ILE A 4 13.68 -21.30 -0.28
C ILE A 4 14.59 -20.08 -0.53
N GLY A 5 15.20 -19.98 -1.72
CA GLY A 5 16.10 -18.87 -2.06
C GLY A 5 15.42 -17.50 -2.18
N SER A 6 14.11 -17.44 -2.46
CA SER A 6 13.35 -16.17 -2.42
C SER A 6 13.06 -15.71 -1.00
N ARG A 7 12.84 -16.64 -0.06
CA ARG A 7 12.60 -16.32 1.35
C ARG A 7 13.85 -15.72 1.98
N GLU A 8 15.01 -16.37 1.87
CA GLU A 8 16.25 -15.87 2.47
C GLU A 8 16.66 -14.46 2.01
N ARG A 9 16.40 -14.14 0.74
CA ARG A 9 16.68 -12.80 0.17
C ARG A 9 15.73 -11.76 0.75
N THR A 10 14.45 -12.12 0.88
CA THR A 10 13.42 -11.28 1.47
C THR A 10 13.69 -11.04 2.95
N GLU A 11 14.15 -12.06 3.68
CA GLU A 11 14.51 -11.97 5.10
C GLU A 11 15.74 -11.10 5.36
N ARG A 12 16.79 -11.22 4.53
CA ARG A 12 17.96 -10.34 4.59
C ARG A 12 17.57 -8.89 4.31
N TRP A 13 16.81 -8.66 3.24
CA TRP A 13 16.31 -7.34 2.90
C TRP A 13 15.42 -6.77 4.02
N LEU A 14 14.54 -7.58 4.62
CA LEU A 14 13.73 -7.15 5.75
C LEU A 14 14.61 -6.76 6.94
N ARG A 15 15.60 -7.56 7.33
CA ARG A 15 16.47 -7.23 8.47
C ARG A 15 17.21 -5.91 8.29
N GLU A 16 17.68 -5.59 7.09
CA GLU A 16 18.43 -4.36 6.82
C GLU A 16 17.51 -3.14 6.58
N ARG A 17 16.41 -3.32 5.84
CA ARG A 17 15.57 -2.21 5.37
C ARG A 17 14.35 -1.95 6.25
N TRP A 18 13.76 -2.99 6.85
CA TRP A 18 12.58 -2.85 7.72
C TRP A 18 12.81 -1.93 8.92
N PRO A 19 13.94 -1.97 9.66
CA PRO A 19 14.15 -1.02 10.77
C PRO A 19 14.21 0.44 10.30
N ALA A 20 14.77 0.72 9.13
CA ALA A 20 14.79 2.07 8.54
C ALA A 20 13.39 2.57 8.13
N ILE A 21 12.52 1.65 7.65
CA ILE A 21 11.12 1.95 7.32
C ILE A 21 10.30 2.12 8.60
N ARG A 22 10.53 1.27 9.60
CA ARG A 22 9.89 1.32 10.92
C ARG A 22 10.20 2.62 11.66
N ALA A 23 11.44 3.10 11.56
CA ALA A 23 11.88 4.36 12.16
C ALA A 23 11.15 5.61 11.61
N ARG A 24 10.64 5.55 10.37
CA ARG A 24 9.85 6.64 9.78
C ARG A 24 8.39 6.69 10.26
N GLY A 25 7.93 5.66 10.97
CA GLY A 25 6.61 5.61 11.59
C GLY A 25 5.50 5.07 10.67
N LEU A 26 4.53 4.40 11.32
CA LEU A 26 3.38 3.75 10.69
C LEU A 26 2.49 4.73 9.93
N THR A 27 2.23 5.91 10.49
CA THR A 27 1.41 6.97 9.89
C THR A 27 2.02 7.51 8.60
N HIS A 28 3.34 7.71 8.54
CA HIS A 28 4.02 8.15 7.33
C HIS A 28 3.92 7.10 6.22
N PHE A 29 4.06 5.81 6.56
CA PHE A 29 3.92 4.73 5.58
C PHE A 29 2.50 4.61 5.05
N LEU A 30 1.49 4.69 5.93
CA LEU A 30 0.08 4.67 5.55
C LEU A 30 -0.28 5.85 4.63
N LEU A 31 0.16 7.06 4.98
CA LEU A 31 -0.15 8.26 4.20
C LEU A 31 0.62 8.29 2.88
N VAL A 32 1.92 8.02 2.86
CA VAL A 32 2.73 8.17 1.65
C VAL A 32 2.58 6.97 0.71
N LYS A 33 2.66 5.74 1.22
CA LYS A 33 2.57 4.55 0.37
C LYS A 33 1.14 4.07 0.14
N GLY A 34 0.27 4.18 1.13
CA GLY A 34 -1.13 3.76 1.02
C GLY A 34 -1.99 4.80 0.33
N LEU A 35 -2.11 5.97 0.94
CA LEU A 35 -3.01 7.01 0.47
C LEU A 35 -2.47 7.71 -0.80
N LEU A 36 -1.21 8.18 -0.76
CA LEU A 36 -0.66 8.99 -1.84
C LEU A 36 -0.30 8.16 -3.08
N LEU A 37 0.43 7.05 -2.89
CA LEU A 37 0.83 6.17 -3.99
C LEU A 37 -0.34 5.34 -4.50
N TRP A 38 -0.97 4.54 -3.65
CA TRP A 38 -2.01 3.61 -4.10
C TRP A 38 -3.37 4.28 -4.32
N GLY A 39 -3.83 5.07 -3.34
CA GLY A 39 -5.07 5.84 -3.46
C GLY A 39 -4.99 6.86 -4.60
N GLY A 40 -3.85 7.56 -4.74
CA GLY A 40 -3.60 8.50 -5.83
C GLY A 40 -3.56 7.84 -7.21
N ILE A 41 -2.83 6.72 -7.37
CA ILE A 41 -2.78 6.00 -8.66
C ILE A 41 -4.16 5.46 -9.04
N MET A 42 -4.90 4.84 -8.11
CA MET A 42 -6.26 4.37 -8.38
C MET A 42 -7.19 5.52 -8.73
N PHE A 43 -7.10 6.65 -8.04
CA PHE A 43 -7.89 7.84 -8.35
C PHE A 43 -7.58 8.38 -9.74
N VAL A 44 -6.29 8.46 -10.13
CA VAL A 44 -5.89 8.93 -11.47
C VAL A 44 -6.39 7.97 -12.55
N VAL A 45 -6.22 6.67 -12.37
CA VAL A 45 -6.66 5.66 -13.35
C VAL A 45 -8.19 5.65 -13.49
N MET A 46 -8.89 5.63 -12.35
CA MET A 46 -10.35 5.57 -12.35
C MET A 46 -10.95 6.90 -12.81
N GLY A 47 -10.36 8.03 -12.42
CA GLY A 47 -10.72 9.36 -12.89
C GLY A 47 -10.51 9.51 -14.40
N ALA A 48 -9.40 9.01 -14.94
CA ALA A 48 -9.14 9.01 -16.39
C ALA A 48 -10.13 8.12 -17.16
N LEU A 49 -10.43 6.92 -16.65
CA LEU A 49 -11.43 6.02 -17.24
C LEU A 49 -12.83 6.63 -17.21
N SER A 50 -13.25 7.20 -16.08
CA SER A 50 -14.54 7.87 -15.93
C SER A 50 -14.64 9.11 -16.82
N ALA A 51 -13.60 9.94 -16.87
CA ALA A 51 -13.55 11.11 -17.75
C ALA A 51 -13.64 10.71 -19.23
N GLY A 52 -12.94 9.65 -19.65
CA GLY A 52 -12.99 9.13 -21.01
C GLY A 52 -14.33 8.48 -21.37
N ARG A 53 -15.05 7.90 -20.39
CA ARG A 53 -16.34 7.22 -20.61
C ARG A 53 -17.56 8.13 -20.54
N LEU A 54 -17.58 9.13 -19.64
CA LEU A 54 -18.74 9.99 -19.39
C LEU A 54 -18.65 11.36 -20.08
N GLY A 55 -17.46 11.81 -20.49
CA GLY A 55 -17.21 13.17 -20.97
C GLY A 55 -17.21 14.18 -19.82
N LEU A 56 -16.28 15.15 -19.85
CA LEU A 56 -15.97 16.06 -18.74
C LEU A 56 -17.14 16.96 -18.28
N ASP A 57 -18.22 17.07 -19.07
CA ASP A 57 -19.37 17.96 -18.82
C ASP A 57 -20.53 17.31 -18.05
N HIS A 58 -20.41 16.06 -17.60
CA HIS A 58 -21.52 15.42 -16.91
C HIS A 58 -21.70 15.96 -15.48
N PRO A 59 -22.87 16.52 -15.09
CA PRO A 59 -23.05 17.17 -13.77
C PRO A 59 -22.88 16.23 -12.57
N ARG A 60 -22.84 14.91 -12.79
CA ARG A 60 -22.60 13.88 -11.76
C ARG A 60 -21.11 13.51 -11.60
N LEU A 61 -20.23 13.97 -12.48
CA LEU A 61 -18.78 13.73 -12.41
C LEU A 61 -18.14 14.13 -11.07
N PRO A 62 -18.38 15.34 -10.51
CA PRO A 62 -17.73 15.72 -9.26
C PRO A 62 -18.16 14.83 -8.09
N LEU A 63 -19.43 14.40 -8.06
CA LEU A 63 -19.94 13.48 -7.05
C LEU A 63 -19.31 12.08 -7.21
N MET A 64 -19.23 11.56 -8.44
CA MET A 64 -18.58 10.27 -8.70
C MET A 64 -17.09 10.32 -8.37
N LEU A 65 -16.38 11.40 -8.71
CA LEU A 65 -14.97 11.58 -8.36
C LEU A 65 -14.78 11.64 -6.85
N ALA A 66 -15.65 12.32 -6.10
CA ALA A 66 -15.58 12.37 -4.64
C ALA A 66 -15.75 10.97 -4.01
N ILE A 67 -16.73 10.19 -4.48
CA ILE A 67 -16.96 8.81 -4.01
C ILE A 67 -15.75 7.92 -4.38
N THR A 68 -15.22 8.08 -5.59
CA THR A 68 -14.07 7.31 -6.09
C THR A 68 -12.79 7.66 -5.34
N ALA A 69 -12.61 8.94 -4.98
CA ALA A 69 -11.52 9.40 -4.13
C ALA A 69 -11.62 8.79 -2.74
N LEU A 70 -12.82 8.78 -2.14
CA LEU A 70 -13.03 8.22 -0.81
C LEU A 70 -12.78 6.70 -0.80
N LEU A 71 -13.33 5.97 -1.76
CA LEU A 71 -13.11 4.53 -1.91
C LEU A 71 -11.63 4.20 -2.17
N SER A 72 -10.96 4.98 -3.04
CA SER A 72 -9.53 4.79 -3.32
C SER A 72 -8.67 5.11 -2.10
N ALA A 73 -9.04 6.13 -1.33
CA ALA A 73 -8.36 6.46 -0.08
C ALA A 73 -8.47 5.34 0.95
N VAL A 74 -9.68 4.82 1.16
CA VAL A 74 -9.93 3.71 2.09
C VAL A 74 -9.21 2.44 1.63
N GLY A 75 -9.28 2.12 0.33
CA GLY A 75 -8.57 0.98 -0.25
C GLY A 75 -7.05 1.08 -0.09
N GLY A 76 -6.47 2.25 -0.38
CA GLY A 76 -5.05 2.52 -0.20
C GLY A 76 -4.61 2.42 1.26
N LEU A 77 -5.44 2.92 2.19
CA LEU A 77 -5.18 2.83 3.63
C LEU A 77 -5.21 1.37 4.13
N LEU A 78 -6.23 0.61 3.74
CA LEU A 78 -6.37 -0.82 4.08
C LEU A 78 -5.21 -1.64 3.54
N TRP A 79 -4.80 -1.39 2.30
CA TRP A 79 -3.67 -2.06 1.68
C TRP A 79 -2.35 -1.76 2.40
N ALA A 80 -2.10 -0.50 2.73
CA ALA A 80 -0.89 -0.13 3.46
C ALA A 80 -0.88 -0.66 4.90
N ALA A 81 -2.03 -0.68 5.57
CA ALA A 81 -2.18 -1.27 6.90
C ALA A 81 -1.91 -2.78 6.87
N THR A 82 -2.47 -3.48 5.88
CA THR A 82 -2.26 -4.92 5.67
C THR A 82 -0.78 -5.21 5.36
N THR A 83 -0.17 -4.43 4.48
CA THR A 83 1.25 -4.57 4.12
C THR A 83 2.17 -4.36 5.33
N TRP A 84 1.86 -3.35 6.15
CA TRP A 84 2.61 -3.12 7.38
C TRP A 84 2.47 -4.29 8.34
N TRP A 85 1.24 -4.76 8.57
CA TRP A 85 0.96 -5.86 9.48
C TRP A 85 1.66 -7.15 9.06
N ILE A 86 1.64 -7.48 7.76
CA ILE A 86 2.36 -8.63 7.21
C ILE A 86 3.87 -8.49 7.43
N ASN A 87 4.46 -7.34 7.13
CA ASN A 87 5.90 -7.14 7.32
C ASN A 87 6.32 -7.21 8.80
N GLU A 88 5.56 -6.60 9.71
CA GLU A 88 5.84 -6.67 11.15
C GLU A 88 5.69 -8.12 11.66
N ARG A 89 4.70 -8.87 11.15
CA ARG A 89 4.49 -10.28 11.48
C ARG A 89 5.66 -11.15 11.01
N ILE A 90 6.12 -10.96 9.77
CA ILE A 90 7.28 -11.69 9.22
C ILE A 90 8.53 -11.34 10.02
N PHE A 91 8.79 -10.06 10.26
CA PHE A 91 9.93 -9.62 11.06
C PHE A 91 9.91 -10.21 12.48
N ARG A 92 8.75 -10.24 13.14
CA ARG A 92 8.60 -10.84 14.47
C ARG A 92 8.85 -12.35 14.44
N SER A 93 8.36 -13.06 13.43
CA SER A 93 8.65 -14.50 13.27
C SER A 93 10.13 -14.79 13.04
N LEU A 94 10.82 -13.94 12.28
CA LEU A 94 12.26 -14.07 12.03
C LEU A 94 13.07 -13.83 13.30
N ASN A 95 12.64 -12.90 14.15
CA ASN A 95 13.30 -12.66 15.42
C ASN A 95 13.14 -13.84 16.39
N ILE A 96 11.97 -14.48 16.43
CA ILE A 96 11.72 -15.64 17.29
C ILE A 96 12.50 -16.87 16.82
N GLY A 97 12.55 -17.13 15.51
CA GLY A 97 13.26 -18.29 14.94
C GLY A 97 14.80 -18.21 15.02
N ASN A 98 15.37 -17.06 15.37
CA ASN A 98 16.82 -16.88 15.52
C ASN A 98 17.31 -17.16 16.95
N HIS A 99 16.40 -17.46 17.89
CA HIS A 99 16.67 -17.79 19.30
C HIS A 99 16.26 -19.23 19.67
N ALA A 100 15.80 -20.03 18.70
CA ALA A 100 15.49 -21.45 18.84
C ALA A 100 16.52 -22.28 18.05
#